data_AF-A0A521MQC9-F1
#
_entry.id   AF-A0A521MQC9-F1
#
_cell.length_a   1.000
_cell.length_b   1.000
_cell.length_c   1.000
_cell.angle_alpha   90.00
_cell.angle_beta   90.00
_cell.angle_gamma   90.00
#
_symmetry.space_group_name_H-M   'P 1'
#
loop_
_entity.id
_entity.type
_entity.pdbx_description
1 polymer ?
#
loop_
_entity_poly.entity_id
_entity_poly.type
_entity_poly.pdbx_seq_one_letter_code
_entity_poly.pdbx_strand_id
1 'polypeptide(L)'
;MGDFSLIPSAIVFGLVLVGLIGGATVIRRRSRRSGRLVGGATNPAPAIGGAPLRESLPDLVKRANIQLVQMDDAIRAGDDEAQFARAEFGEQSALEFEAALATARQRASEAFALKQRLDDAVPDTEQQQRDWSKRILALSDSALALVTAQTRALGERRRLESTAPQEIRRVRTAIDAARAQLPDARATLETLSARYRPTALTAVVDNPDSAEELFDRADSALAAAESDLANSAITPIARSVQQADAAVREGRARLDAIARARDSLATAEATRMSALDAARTRLAEATHLRARVEDADAVARIVAGQSQLEQLIGRITSESTPGDPIADIDALDAASAALDATLAVARSAQQRLDSARHALVGATAIARSHIGTADDAIGSGRGRVGPDARTRLAAARRELELAEQESDPVAALDGARRAATLATDADALARYDLRGAHE
;
A
#
# COMPACT_ATOMS: atom_id res chain seq x y z
N MET A 1 47.61 -29.94 28.97
CA MET A 1 46.97 -30.37 30.22
C MET A 1 45.93 -29.30 30.58
N GLY A 2 44.63 -29.46 30.44
CA GLY A 2 43.80 -30.36 29.65
C GLY A 2 42.51 -29.56 29.40
N ASP A 3 42.09 -29.46 28.14
CA ASP A 3 40.83 -28.85 27.75
C ASP A 3 39.68 -29.72 28.27
N PHE A 4 39.21 -29.43 29.48
CA PHE A 4 37.93 -29.95 29.96
C PHE A 4 36.84 -29.04 29.39
N SER A 5 36.18 -29.52 28.35
CA SER A 5 34.93 -28.94 27.87
C SER A 5 33.92 -28.90 29.03
N LEU A 6 33.67 -27.73 29.60
CA LEU A 6 32.59 -27.49 30.57
C LEU A 6 31.22 -27.30 29.88
N ILE A 7 31.24 -27.11 28.56
CA ILE A 7 30.07 -26.88 27.70
C ILE A 7 29.09 -28.08 27.64
N PRO A 8 29.52 -29.36 27.65
CA PRO A 8 28.57 -30.48 27.66
C PRO A 8 27.84 -30.63 28.99
N SER A 9 28.45 -30.27 30.13
CA SER A 9 27.87 -30.55 31.45
C SER A 9 26.68 -29.65 31.78
N ALA A 10 26.78 -28.34 31.49
CA ALA A 10 25.71 -27.38 31.76
C ALA A 10 24.49 -27.54 30.83
N ILE A 11 24.72 -27.93 29.56
CA ILE A 11 23.63 -28.24 28.61
C ILE A 11 22.92 -29.54 29.01
N VAL A 12 23.67 -30.54 29.50
CA VAL A 12 23.11 -31.82 29.98
C VAL A 12 22.29 -31.61 31.26
N PHE A 13 22.76 -30.82 32.23
CA PHE A 13 21.98 -30.52 33.45
C PHE A 13 20.72 -29.68 33.16
N GLY A 14 20.81 -28.68 32.28
CA GLY A 14 19.65 -27.88 31.86
C GLY A 14 18.60 -28.70 31.07
N LEU A 15 19.03 -29.64 30.21
CA LEU A 15 18.14 -30.56 29.51
C LEU A 15 17.53 -31.63 30.42
N VAL A 16 18.25 -32.07 31.46
CA VAL A 16 17.71 -32.97 32.49
C VAL A 16 16.65 -32.26 33.31
N LEU A 17 16.86 -30.99 33.69
CA LEU A 17 15.88 -30.18 34.42
C LEU A 17 14.62 -29.87 33.56
N VAL A 18 14.80 -29.49 32.29
CA VAL A 18 13.70 -29.28 31.33
C VAL A 18 13.01 -30.61 30.97
N GLY A 19 13.73 -31.73 30.93
CA GLY A 19 13.19 -33.08 30.71
C GLY A 19 12.34 -33.59 31.88
N LEU A 20 12.79 -33.36 33.12
CA LEU A 20 12.06 -33.68 34.35
C LEU A 20 10.79 -32.83 34.48
N ILE A 21 10.84 -31.55 34.12
CA ILE A 21 9.72 -30.59 34.21
C ILE A 21 8.75 -30.71 33.00
N GLY A 22 9.29 -30.98 31.81
CA GLY A 22 8.55 -31.29 30.58
C GLY A 22 7.73 -32.57 30.71
N GLY A 23 8.28 -33.59 31.39
CA GLY A 23 7.55 -34.81 31.75
C GLY A 23 6.30 -34.52 32.58
N ALA A 24 6.40 -33.67 33.61
CA ALA A 24 5.27 -33.31 34.49
C ALA A 24 4.17 -32.51 33.77
N THR A 25 4.52 -31.57 32.89
CA THR A 25 3.56 -30.77 32.10
C THR A 25 2.91 -31.57 30.96
N VAL A 26 3.63 -32.49 30.32
CA VAL A 26 3.09 -33.41 29.30
C VAL A 26 2.16 -34.45 29.93
N ILE A 27 2.50 -34.99 31.12
CA ILE A 27 1.62 -35.88 31.89
C ILE A 27 0.30 -35.15 32.24
N ARG A 28 0.36 -33.86 32.60
CA ARG A 28 -0.82 -33.01 32.89
C ARG A 28 -1.68 -32.73 31.65
N ARG A 29 -1.08 -32.57 30.47
CA ARG A 29 -1.82 -32.40 29.19
C ARG A 29 -2.44 -33.71 28.69
N ARG A 30 -1.76 -34.84 28.90
CA ARG A 30 -2.23 -36.17 28.47
C ARG A 30 -3.39 -36.68 29.35
N SER A 31 -3.31 -36.45 30.66
CA SER A 31 -4.41 -36.69 31.62
C SER A 31 -5.70 -35.92 31.28
N ARG A 32 -5.58 -34.71 30.70
CA ARG A 32 -6.74 -33.90 30.26
C ARG A 32 -7.29 -34.28 28.89
N ARG A 33 -6.56 -35.03 28.07
CA ARG A 33 -6.97 -35.42 26.70
C ARG A 33 -7.49 -36.85 26.58
N SER A 34 -7.23 -37.73 27.56
CA SER A 34 -7.73 -39.12 27.55
C SER A 34 -9.24 -39.29 27.81
N GLY A 35 -10.02 -38.20 27.89
CA GLY A 35 -11.48 -38.22 28.04
C GLY A 35 -12.29 -38.38 26.74
N ARG A 36 -11.65 -38.67 25.61
CA ARG A 36 -12.33 -38.98 24.34
C ARG A 36 -11.53 -40.06 23.66
N LEU A 37 -12.08 -41.27 23.59
CA LEU A 37 -12.07 -42.17 22.42
C LEU A 37 -12.71 -43.54 22.77
N VAL A 38 -13.64 -43.96 21.90
CA VAL A 38 -14.20 -45.31 21.64
C VAL A 38 -15.38 -45.84 22.48
N GLY A 39 -16.49 -46.13 21.78
CA GLY A 39 -17.34 -47.29 22.07
C GLY A 39 -18.86 -47.02 22.09
N GLY A 40 -19.54 -47.17 20.96
CA GLY A 40 -21.00 -47.18 20.89
C GLY A 40 -21.60 -48.59 20.96
N ALA A 41 -22.69 -48.76 21.70
CA ALA A 41 -23.95 -49.43 21.30
C ALA A 41 -24.90 -49.64 22.51
N THR A 42 -26.14 -49.17 22.33
CA THR A 42 -27.43 -49.55 22.98
C THR A 42 -27.74 -49.15 24.44
N ASN A 43 -28.77 -48.29 24.55
CA ASN A 43 -29.44 -47.54 25.64
C ASN A 43 -30.33 -48.38 26.62
N PRO A 44 -31.00 -47.83 27.69
CA PRO A 44 -31.28 -46.40 28.01
C PRO A 44 -31.19 -45.89 29.48
N ALA A 45 -31.21 -44.54 29.58
CA ALA A 45 -31.74 -43.65 30.63
C ALA A 45 -30.79 -43.06 31.71
N PRO A 46 -30.99 -41.78 32.12
CA PRO A 46 -29.90 -40.84 32.42
C PRO A 46 -29.76 -40.52 33.92
N ALA A 47 -28.55 -40.61 34.44
CA ALA A 47 -28.15 -39.91 35.66
C ALA A 47 -27.30 -38.70 35.29
N ILE A 48 -27.91 -37.53 35.44
CA ILE A 48 -27.30 -36.21 35.33
C ILE A 48 -26.25 -36.07 36.44
N GLY A 49 -25.07 -35.57 36.08
CA GLY A 49 -24.10 -35.06 37.05
C GLY A 49 -22.86 -35.93 37.26
N GLY A 50 -22.13 -36.24 36.18
CA GLY A 50 -20.74 -36.67 36.30
C GLY A 50 -19.88 -35.55 36.87
N ALA A 51 -19.86 -35.41 38.20
CA ALA A 51 -18.83 -34.66 38.89
C ALA A 51 -17.46 -35.20 38.42
N PRO A 52 -16.45 -34.35 38.20
CA PRO A 52 -15.14 -34.83 37.82
C PRO A 52 -14.68 -35.87 38.83
N LEU A 53 -14.25 -37.05 38.35
CA LEU A 53 -13.69 -38.13 39.18
C LEU A 53 -12.70 -37.51 40.16
N ARG A 54 -13.07 -37.43 41.44
CA ARG A 54 -12.20 -36.92 42.50
C ARG A 54 -11.01 -37.87 42.58
N GLU A 55 -9.79 -37.34 42.41
CA GLU A 55 -8.55 -38.07 42.59
C GLU A 55 -8.57 -38.81 43.93
N SER A 56 -8.13 -40.07 43.94
CA SER A 56 -8.06 -40.86 45.17
C SER A 56 -7.05 -40.21 46.12
N LEU A 57 -7.30 -40.27 47.44
CA LEU A 57 -6.35 -39.72 48.41
C LEU A 57 -4.94 -40.36 48.30
N PRO A 58 -4.79 -41.69 48.10
CA PRO A 58 -3.47 -42.29 47.86
C PRO A 58 -2.74 -41.71 46.64
N ASP A 59 -3.46 -41.48 45.54
CA ASP A 59 -2.86 -40.89 44.33
C ASP A 59 -2.44 -39.43 44.56
N LEU A 60 -3.26 -38.65 45.28
CA LEU A 60 -2.96 -37.27 45.65
C LEU A 60 -1.71 -37.17 46.55
N VAL A 61 -1.61 -38.02 47.57
CA VAL A 61 -0.46 -38.09 48.48
C VAL A 61 0.79 -38.53 47.71
N LYS A 62 0.67 -39.55 46.86
CA LYS A 62 1.78 -40.01 46.00
C LYS A 62 2.29 -38.89 45.10
N ARG A 63 1.38 -38.13 44.48
CA ARG A 63 1.72 -36.98 43.63
C ARG A 63 2.40 -35.86 44.42
N ALA A 64 1.90 -35.56 45.62
CA ALA A 64 2.51 -34.58 46.52
C ALA A 64 3.96 -34.98 46.90
N ASN A 65 4.19 -36.25 47.22
CA ASN A 65 5.52 -36.77 47.55
C ASN A 65 6.50 -36.69 46.37
N ILE A 66 6.06 -37.09 45.17
CA ILE A 66 6.89 -36.96 43.95
C ILE A 66 7.29 -35.49 43.73
N GLN A 67 6.33 -34.57 43.90
CA GLN A 67 6.57 -33.16 43.63
C GLN A 67 7.44 -32.47 44.69
N LEU A 68 7.41 -32.94 45.94
CA LEU A 68 8.35 -32.52 46.99
C LEU A 68 9.80 -32.84 46.60
N VAL A 69 10.05 -34.06 46.12
CA VAL A 69 11.39 -34.48 45.67
C VAL A 69 11.83 -33.63 44.47
N GLN A 70 10.95 -33.43 43.48
CA GLN A 70 11.25 -32.58 42.32
C GLN A 70 11.57 -31.14 42.70
N MET A 71 10.84 -30.57 43.66
CA MET A 71 11.11 -29.23 44.19
C MET A 71 12.46 -29.15 44.89
N ASP A 72 12.80 -30.13 45.74
CA ASP A 72 14.08 -30.20 46.44
C ASP A 72 15.26 -30.30 45.46
N ASP A 73 15.16 -31.20 44.48
CA ASP A 73 16.14 -31.36 43.41
C ASP A 73 16.28 -30.09 42.56
N ALA A 74 15.18 -29.42 42.23
CA ALA A 74 15.21 -28.16 41.48
C ALA A 74 15.86 -27.02 42.26
N ILE A 75 15.64 -26.94 43.58
CA ILE A 75 16.31 -25.94 44.43
C ILE A 75 17.81 -26.21 44.49
N ARG A 76 18.25 -27.47 44.65
CA ARG A 76 19.67 -27.83 44.62
C ARG A 76 20.32 -27.47 43.27
N ALA A 77 19.68 -27.86 42.16
CA ALA A 77 20.17 -27.51 40.83
C ALA A 77 20.18 -25.99 40.60
N GLY A 78 19.20 -25.28 41.17
CA GLY A 78 19.13 -23.82 41.14
C GLY A 78 20.27 -23.15 41.94
N ASP A 79 20.69 -23.75 43.06
CA ASP A 79 21.84 -23.27 43.84
C ASP A 79 23.14 -23.38 43.05
N ASP A 80 23.37 -24.52 42.39
CA ASP A 80 24.53 -24.70 41.51
C ASP A 80 24.50 -23.66 40.38
N GLU A 81 23.34 -23.48 39.73
CA GLU A 81 23.15 -22.53 38.64
C GLU A 81 23.34 -21.07 39.09
N ALA A 82 22.92 -20.68 40.29
CA ALA A 82 23.15 -19.34 40.84
C ALA A 82 24.65 -19.06 41.09
N GLN A 83 25.41 -20.06 41.54
CA GLN A 83 26.87 -19.93 41.69
C GLN A 83 27.57 -19.77 40.33
N PHE A 84 27.15 -20.53 39.31
CA PHE A 84 27.64 -20.33 37.95
C PHE A 84 27.27 -18.95 37.40
N ALA A 85 26.03 -18.53 37.61
CA ALA A 85 25.55 -17.22 37.15
C ALA A 85 26.30 -16.06 37.82
N ARG A 86 26.68 -16.19 39.08
CA ARG A 86 27.52 -15.22 39.81
C ARG A 86 28.91 -15.10 39.18
N ALA A 87 29.50 -16.23 38.78
CA ALA A 87 30.80 -16.27 38.12
C ALA A 87 30.74 -15.72 36.67
N GLU A 88 29.65 -15.97 35.94
CA GLU A 88 29.49 -15.62 34.52
C GLU A 88 28.91 -14.22 34.29
N PHE A 89 27.92 -13.79 35.09
CA PHE A 89 27.15 -12.55 34.90
C PHE A 89 27.28 -11.55 36.06
N GLY A 90 28.15 -11.83 37.03
CA GLY A 90 28.44 -10.97 38.17
C GLY A 90 27.38 -10.95 39.27
N GLU A 91 27.71 -10.23 40.35
CA GLU A 91 26.98 -10.25 41.63
C GLU A 91 25.50 -9.85 41.48
N GLN A 92 25.20 -8.84 40.64
CA GLN A 92 23.85 -8.31 40.54
C GLN A 92 22.85 -9.27 39.87
N SER A 93 23.31 -10.04 38.88
CA SER A 93 22.49 -11.09 38.25
C SER A 93 22.24 -12.25 39.21
N ALA A 94 23.21 -12.55 40.08
CA ALA A 94 23.07 -13.57 41.11
C ALA A 94 22.05 -13.16 42.19
N LEU A 95 21.98 -11.89 42.57
CA LEU A 95 21.04 -11.40 43.60
C LEU A 95 19.57 -11.68 43.26
N GLU A 96 19.15 -11.49 42.01
CA GLU A 96 17.76 -11.76 41.59
C GLU A 96 17.44 -13.26 41.64
N PHE A 97 18.38 -14.10 41.20
CA PHE A 97 18.24 -15.55 41.28
C PHE A 97 18.20 -16.00 42.74
N GLU A 98 19.11 -15.49 43.58
CA GLU A 98 19.20 -15.82 45.00
C GLU A 98 17.95 -15.41 45.79
N ALA A 99 17.34 -14.27 45.46
CA ALA A 99 16.06 -13.87 46.03
C ALA A 99 14.92 -14.85 45.66
N ALA A 100 14.89 -15.33 44.41
CA ALA A 100 13.95 -16.34 43.96
C ALA A 100 14.19 -17.69 44.65
N LEU A 101 15.45 -18.09 44.84
CA LEU A 101 15.83 -19.30 45.58
C LEU A 101 15.48 -19.21 47.05
N ALA A 102 15.71 -18.06 47.71
CA ALA A 102 15.31 -17.84 49.09
C ALA A 102 13.80 -18.02 49.27
N THR A 103 13.01 -17.47 48.34
CA THR A 103 11.56 -17.65 48.31
C THR A 103 11.18 -19.13 48.09
N ALA A 104 11.83 -19.81 47.14
CA ALA A 104 11.60 -21.22 46.88
C ALA A 104 11.93 -22.11 48.11
N ARG A 105 13.01 -21.81 48.85
CA ARG A 105 13.39 -22.49 50.10
C ARG A 105 12.35 -22.29 51.20
N GLN A 106 11.80 -21.09 51.34
CA GLN A 106 10.72 -20.84 52.29
C GLN A 106 9.48 -21.70 51.98
N ARG A 107 9.11 -21.80 50.70
CA ARG A 107 8.00 -22.66 50.24
C ARG A 107 8.31 -24.14 50.47
N ALA A 108 9.54 -24.56 50.23
CA ALA A 108 9.98 -25.92 50.48
C ALA A 108 9.91 -26.28 51.96
N SER A 109 10.37 -25.39 52.85
CA SER A 109 10.27 -25.58 54.30
C SER A 109 8.82 -25.73 54.78
N GLU A 110 7.91 -24.89 54.27
CA GLU A 110 6.47 -25.00 54.57
C GLU A 110 5.89 -26.34 54.06
N ALA A 111 6.30 -26.78 52.86
CA ALA A 111 5.82 -28.03 52.27
C ALA A 111 6.35 -29.27 53.03
N PHE A 112 7.62 -29.27 53.46
CA PHE A 112 8.19 -30.34 54.28
C PHE A 112 7.58 -30.39 55.68
N ALA A 113 7.26 -29.25 56.29
CA ALA A 113 6.55 -29.21 57.56
C ALA A 113 5.15 -29.84 57.47
N LEU A 114 4.43 -29.61 56.36
CA LEU A 114 3.14 -30.27 56.09
C LEU A 114 3.32 -31.78 55.83
N LYS A 115 4.38 -32.17 55.12
CA LYS A 115 4.71 -33.58 54.90
C LYS A 115 5.01 -34.31 56.22
N GLN A 116 5.75 -33.67 57.12
CA GLN A 116 6.05 -34.24 58.44
C GLN A 116 4.78 -34.49 59.26
N ARG A 117 3.78 -33.60 59.19
CA ARG A 117 2.48 -33.80 59.86
C ARG A 117 1.72 -34.99 59.27
N LEU A 118 1.72 -35.13 57.94
CA LEU A 118 1.08 -36.28 57.27
C LEU A 118 1.71 -37.64 57.63
N ASP A 119 2.97 -37.65 58.07
CA ASP A 119 3.73 -38.86 58.41
C ASP A 119 3.85 -39.08 59.92
N ASP A 120 3.24 -38.24 60.76
CA ASP A 120 3.34 -38.35 62.21
C ASP A 120 2.42 -39.46 62.78
N ALA A 121 2.53 -39.71 64.09
CA ALA A 121 1.78 -40.76 64.77
C ALA A 121 0.34 -40.32 65.15
N VAL A 122 -0.06 -39.09 64.85
CA VAL A 122 -1.37 -38.52 65.17
C VAL A 122 -2.35 -38.84 64.03
N PRO A 123 -3.50 -39.48 64.28
CA PRO A 123 -4.44 -39.79 63.23
C PRO A 123 -5.08 -38.52 62.64
N ASP A 124 -4.80 -38.22 61.37
CA ASP A 124 -5.46 -37.15 60.61
C ASP A 124 -6.76 -37.61 59.95
N THR A 125 -7.73 -36.69 59.85
CA THR A 125 -8.93 -36.91 59.04
C THR A 125 -8.61 -36.93 57.54
N GLU A 126 -9.41 -37.65 56.76
CA GLU A 126 -9.24 -37.71 55.30
C GLU A 126 -9.25 -36.30 54.65
N GLN A 127 -10.04 -35.38 55.19
CA GLN A 127 -10.10 -34.00 54.72
C GLN A 127 -8.79 -33.22 55.00
N GLN A 128 -8.23 -33.36 56.20
CA GLN A 128 -6.93 -32.77 56.54
C GLN A 128 -5.82 -33.31 55.64
N GLN A 129 -5.78 -34.63 55.42
CA GLN A 129 -4.78 -35.25 54.55
C GLN A 129 -4.85 -34.72 53.11
N ARG A 130 -6.07 -34.56 52.58
CA ARG A 130 -6.28 -33.96 51.24
C ARG A 130 -5.84 -32.49 51.20
N ASP A 131 -6.19 -31.70 52.21
CA ASP A 131 -5.91 -30.26 52.21
C ASP A 131 -4.42 -29.98 52.35
N TRP A 132 -3.71 -30.70 53.21
CA TRP A 132 -2.25 -30.61 53.32
C TRP A 132 -1.54 -31.12 52.06
N SER A 133 -1.99 -32.23 51.47
CA SER A 133 -1.42 -32.72 50.20
C SER A 133 -1.60 -31.72 49.05
N LYS A 134 -2.77 -31.08 48.95
CA LYS A 134 -3.00 -29.99 47.98
C LYS A 134 -2.14 -28.78 48.25
N ARG A 135 -1.91 -28.44 49.53
CA ARG A 135 -1.06 -27.31 49.91
C ARG A 135 0.41 -27.60 49.58
N ILE A 136 0.90 -28.81 49.84
CA ILE A 136 2.22 -29.27 49.41
C ILE A 136 2.37 -29.08 47.90
N LEU A 137 1.41 -29.58 47.11
CA LEU A 137 1.43 -29.42 45.66
C LEU A 137 1.47 -27.96 45.22
N ALA A 138 0.69 -27.08 45.85
CA ALA A 138 0.69 -25.65 45.52
C ALA A 138 2.02 -24.97 45.86
N LEU A 139 2.62 -25.30 47.01
CA LEU A 139 3.92 -24.77 47.43
C LEU A 139 5.04 -25.27 46.50
N SER A 140 5.04 -26.56 46.17
CA SER A 140 6.01 -27.15 45.25
C SER A 140 5.85 -26.64 43.82
N ASP A 141 4.62 -26.50 43.30
CA ASP A 141 4.35 -25.86 42.00
C ASP A 141 4.90 -24.43 41.97
N SER A 142 4.67 -23.65 43.03
CA SER A 142 5.16 -22.27 43.13
C SER A 142 6.68 -22.19 43.18
N ALA A 143 7.34 -23.05 43.98
CA ALA A 143 8.79 -23.07 44.10
C ALA A 143 9.46 -23.50 42.77
N LEU A 144 8.94 -24.55 42.13
CA LEU A 144 9.40 -25.00 40.81
C LEU A 144 9.25 -23.90 39.75
N ALA A 145 8.13 -23.17 39.76
CA ALA A 145 7.90 -22.07 38.82
C ALA A 145 8.92 -20.94 38.98
N LEU A 146 9.26 -20.58 40.22
CA LEU A 146 10.26 -19.53 40.52
C LEU A 146 11.65 -19.93 39.98
N VAL A 147 12.14 -21.12 40.34
CA VAL A 147 13.45 -21.61 39.89
C VAL A 147 13.48 -21.72 38.36
N THR A 148 12.44 -22.32 37.76
CA THR A 148 12.36 -22.50 36.30
C THR A 148 12.38 -21.16 35.55
N ALA A 149 11.70 -20.13 36.07
CA ALA A 149 11.69 -18.82 35.44
C ALA A 149 13.10 -18.22 35.38
N GLN A 150 13.86 -18.32 36.48
CA GLN A 150 15.23 -17.81 36.56
C GLN A 150 16.21 -18.62 35.71
N THR A 151 16.15 -19.95 35.75
CA THR A 151 16.97 -20.81 34.88
C THR A 151 16.73 -20.51 33.40
N ARG A 152 15.47 -20.27 33.00
CA ARG A 152 15.14 -19.89 31.62
C ARG A 152 15.73 -18.52 31.26
N ALA A 153 15.64 -17.54 32.15
CA ALA A 153 16.19 -16.20 31.92
C ALA A 153 17.70 -16.24 31.70
N LEU A 154 18.44 -17.01 32.52
CA LEU A 154 19.88 -17.22 32.33
C LEU A 154 20.21 -17.96 31.03
N GLY A 155 19.45 -19.01 30.72
CA GLY A 155 19.64 -19.75 29.47
C GLY A 155 19.44 -18.87 28.23
N GLU A 156 18.49 -17.94 28.26
CA GLU A 156 18.27 -16.99 27.19
C GLU A 156 19.40 -15.96 27.10
N ARG A 157 19.90 -15.46 28.24
CA ARG A 157 21.08 -14.56 28.27
C ARG A 157 22.30 -15.23 27.65
N ARG A 158 22.61 -16.49 28.02
CA ARG A 158 23.72 -17.26 27.43
C ARG A 158 23.61 -17.41 25.91
N ARG A 159 22.40 -17.65 25.41
CA ARG A 159 22.16 -17.72 23.96
C ARG A 159 22.41 -16.39 23.26
N LEU A 160 21.98 -15.29 23.89
CA LEU A 160 22.19 -13.95 23.34
C LEU A 160 23.68 -13.58 23.34
N GLU A 161 24.39 -13.80 24.43
CA GLU A 161 25.83 -13.49 24.52
C GLU A 161 26.68 -14.37 23.60
N SER A 162 26.34 -15.65 23.43
CA SER A 162 27.08 -16.53 22.51
C SER A 162 26.90 -16.16 21.04
N THR A 163 25.74 -15.60 20.66
CA THR A 163 25.46 -15.20 19.26
C THR A 163 25.83 -13.74 18.97
N ALA A 164 25.83 -12.87 19.98
CA ALA A 164 26.09 -11.43 19.83
C ALA A 164 27.41 -11.09 19.11
N PRO A 165 28.58 -11.69 19.41
CA PRO A 165 29.82 -11.36 18.71
C PRO A 165 29.75 -11.60 17.20
N GLN A 166 29.04 -12.65 16.78
CA GLN A 166 28.87 -12.97 15.36
C GLN A 166 27.94 -11.97 14.68
N GLU A 167 26.82 -11.64 15.31
CA GLU A 167 25.87 -10.65 14.77
C GLU A 167 26.47 -9.24 14.72
N ILE A 168 27.21 -8.82 15.74
CA ILE A 168 27.92 -7.54 15.75
C ILE A 168 28.92 -7.48 14.58
N ARG A 169 29.75 -8.52 14.39
CA ARG A 169 30.68 -8.57 13.24
C ARG A 169 29.94 -8.51 11.91
N ARG A 170 28.86 -9.26 11.76
CA ARG A 170 28.02 -9.25 10.56
C ARG A 170 27.49 -7.85 10.24
N VAL A 171 26.92 -7.17 11.23
CA VAL A 171 26.36 -5.82 11.04
C VAL A 171 27.48 -4.81 10.77
N ARG A 172 28.64 -4.92 11.43
CA ARG A 172 29.81 -4.06 11.15
C ARG A 172 30.29 -4.19 9.71
N THR A 173 30.45 -5.42 9.20
CA THR A 173 30.73 -5.65 7.78
C THR A 173 29.66 -5.06 6.86
N ALA A 174 28.39 -5.10 7.27
CA ALA A 174 27.30 -4.51 6.50
C ALA A 174 27.35 -2.96 6.47
N ILE A 175 27.75 -2.32 7.59
CA ILE A 175 28.01 -0.87 7.66
C ILE A 175 29.17 -0.51 6.73
N ASP A 176 30.31 -1.18 6.84
CA ASP A 176 31.49 -0.90 6.01
C ASP A 176 31.17 -1.00 4.52
N ALA A 177 30.47 -2.07 4.12
CA ALA A 177 30.03 -2.27 2.75
C ALA A 177 29.03 -1.21 2.29
N ALA A 178 28.17 -0.70 3.18
CA ALA A 178 27.22 0.37 2.85
C ALA A 178 27.91 1.73 2.72
N ARG A 179 28.87 2.05 3.61
CA ARG A 179 29.67 3.28 3.53
C ARG A 179 30.51 3.33 2.26
N ALA A 180 31.03 2.19 1.81
CA ALA A 180 31.77 2.11 0.55
C ALA A 180 30.95 2.54 -0.68
N GLN A 181 29.61 2.57 -0.59
CA GLN A 181 28.73 3.03 -1.67
C GLN A 181 28.48 4.55 -1.67
N LEU A 182 28.82 5.27 -0.60
CA LEU A 182 28.60 6.72 -0.49
C LEU A 182 29.30 7.53 -1.60
N PRO A 183 30.59 7.28 -1.94
CA PRO A 183 31.27 8.02 -2.99
C PRO A 183 30.56 7.91 -4.34
N ASP A 184 30.15 6.70 -4.74
CA ASP A 184 29.46 6.45 -6.00
C ASP A 184 28.07 7.10 -6.03
N ALA A 185 27.35 7.08 -4.90
CA ALA A 185 26.07 7.75 -4.75
C ALA A 185 26.19 9.27 -4.88
N ARG A 186 27.21 9.87 -4.26
CA ARG A 186 27.52 11.31 -4.36
C ARG A 186 27.90 11.70 -5.80
N ALA A 187 28.77 10.93 -6.46
CA ALA A 187 29.15 11.15 -7.85
C ALA A 187 27.95 11.04 -8.83
N THR A 188 27.05 10.08 -8.57
CA THR A 188 25.80 9.95 -9.34
C THR A 188 24.92 11.19 -9.15
N LEU A 189 24.73 11.65 -7.92
CA LEU A 189 23.93 12.83 -7.63
C LEU A 189 24.54 14.11 -8.23
N GLU A 190 25.86 14.26 -8.24
CA GLU A 190 26.56 15.36 -8.89
C GLU A 190 26.30 15.37 -10.41
N THR A 191 26.41 14.19 -11.05
CA THR A 191 26.09 14.03 -12.47
C THR A 191 24.64 14.40 -12.77
N LEU A 192 23.69 14.01 -11.91
CA LEU A 192 22.29 14.39 -12.05
C LEU A 192 22.09 15.89 -11.85
N SER A 193 22.75 16.49 -10.87
CA SER A 193 22.63 17.93 -10.55
C SER A 193 23.20 18.84 -11.63
N ALA A 194 24.20 18.36 -12.38
CA ALA A 194 24.71 19.07 -13.55
C ALA A 194 23.74 19.06 -14.75
N ARG A 195 22.86 18.04 -14.83
CA ARG A 195 21.97 17.83 -15.97
C ARG A 195 20.53 18.32 -15.74
N TYR A 196 20.05 18.18 -14.51
CA TYR A 196 18.64 18.38 -14.16
C TYR A 196 18.44 19.54 -13.18
N ARG A 197 17.24 20.14 -13.19
CA ARG A 197 16.86 21.17 -12.23
C ARG A 197 16.78 20.59 -10.80
N PRO A 198 17.02 21.40 -9.75
CA PRO A 198 16.86 20.98 -8.36
C PRO A 198 15.47 20.42 -8.03
N THR A 199 14.43 20.91 -8.70
CA THR A 199 13.05 20.42 -8.55
C THR A 199 12.92 18.94 -8.90
N ALA A 200 13.65 18.47 -9.91
CA ALA A 200 13.65 17.06 -10.31
C ALA A 200 14.40 16.15 -9.32
N LEU A 201 15.25 16.71 -8.45
CA LEU A 201 16.11 15.97 -7.52
C LEU A 201 15.70 16.10 -6.05
N THR A 202 14.63 16.84 -5.76
CA THR A 202 14.20 17.15 -4.39
C THR A 202 14.00 15.89 -3.53
N ALA A 203 13.55 14.78 -4.11
CA ALA A 203 13.32 13.53 -3.38
C ALA A 203 14.62 12.76 -3.01
N VAL A 204 15.77 13.11 -3.60
CA VAL A 204 17.02 12.34 -3.45
C VAL A 204 18.25 13.18 -3.09
N VAL A 205 18.15 14.50 -3.09
CA VAL A 205 19.30 15.40 -2.89
C VAL A 205 19.96 15.21 -1.52
N ASP A 206 19.19 15.00 -0.46
CA ASP A 206 19.70 14.83 0.92
C ASP A 206 19.98 13.37 1.28
N ASN A 207 19.77 12.43 0.35
CA ASN A 207 19.90 11.00 0.64
C ASN A 207 21.31 10.54 0.99
N PRO A 208 22.40 11.04 0.36
CA PRO A 208 23.76 10.66 0.75
C PRO A 208 24.07 11.02 2.21
N ASP A 209 23.74 12.24 2.61
CA ASP A 209 24.05 12.74 3.96
C ASP A 209 23.14 12.06 5.00
N SER A 210 21.85 11.89 4.68
CA SER A 210 20.93 11.09 5.50
C SER A 210 21.42 9.64 5.69
N ALA A 211 21.99 9.03 4.65
CA ALA A 211 22.54 7.67 4.72
C ALA A 211 23.80 7.62 5.58
N GLU A 212 24.69 8.61 5.48
CA GLU A 212 25.88 8.73 6.33
C GLU A 212 25.50 8.84 7.81
N GLU A 213 24.55 9.71 8.16
CA GLU A 213 24.01 9.82 9.53
C GLU A 213 23.41 8.49 10.02
N LEU A 214 22.70 7.78 9.15
CA LEU A 214 22.15 6.46 9.46
C LEU A 214 23.25 5.44 9.80
N PHE A 215 24.35 5.46 9.05
CA PHE A 215 25.50 4.58 9.30
C PHE A 215 26.25 4.99 10.58
N ASP A 216 26.40 6.28 10.89
CA ASP A 216 26.99 6.76 12.14
C ASP A 216 26.18 6.31 13.37
N ARG A 217 24.84 6.35 13.26
CA ARG A 217 23.94 5.81 14.30
C ARG A 217 24.08 4.30 14.45
N ALA A 218 24.25 3.57 13.34
CA ALA A 218 24.46 2.13 13.37
C ALA A 218 25.77 1.76 14.08
N ASP A 219 26.87 2.48 13.78
CA ASP A 219 28.16 2.30 14.46
C ASP A 219 28.06 2.59 15.95
N SER A 220 27.38 3.69 16.32
CA SER A 220 27.17 4.05 17.72
C SER A 220 26.38 2.98 18.49
N ALA A 221 25.35 2.40 17.85
CA ALA A 221 24.56 1.32 18.44
C ALA A 221 25.37 0.02 18.59
N LEU A 222 26.26 -0.31 17.64
CA LEU A 222 27.18 -1.44 17.78
C LEU A 222 28.23 -1.21 18.87
N ALA A 223 28.78 -0.01 18.98
CA ALA A 223 29.73 0.32 20.04
C ALA A 223 29.09 0.18 21.44
N ALA A 224 27.83 0.59 21.58
CA ALA A 224 27.05 0.35 22.80
C ALA A 224 26.85 -1.16 23.06
N ALA A 225 26.48 -1.92 22.03
CA ALA A 225 26.31 -3.37 22.13
C ALA A 225 27.61 -4.10 22.56
N GLU A 226 28.76 -3.67 22.06
CA GLU A 226 30.07 -4.21 22.44
C GLU A 226 30.45 -3.84 23.88
N SER A 227 30.14 -2.62 24.31
CA SER A 227 30.34 -2.18 25.69
C SER A 227 29.46 -2.94 26.67
N ASP A 228 28.18 -3.15 26.33
CA ASP A 228 27.24 -3.93 27.12
C ASP A 228 27.68 -5.39 27.25
N LEU A 229 28.19 -5.98 26.15
CA LEU A 229 28.73 -7.33 26.12
C LEU A 229 30.00 -7.46 26.99
N ALA A 230 30.89 -6.46 26.97
CA ALA A 230 32.11 -6.47 27.78
C ALA A 230 31.85 -6.31 29.29
N ASN A 231 30.77 -5.61 29.65
CA ASN A 231 30.42 -5.31 31.04
C ASN A 231 29.38 -6.28 31.64
N SER A 232 29.02 -7.37 30.93
CA SER A 232 27.99 -8.33 31.32
C SER A 232 26.66 -7.65 31.73
N ALA A 233 26.34 -6.54 31.08
CA ALA A 233 25.23 -5.68 31.46
C ALA A 233 23.88 -6.42 31.26
N ILE A 234 22.89 -6.05 32.07
CA ILE A 234 21.51 -6.57 31.97
C ILE A 234 20.81 -6.06 30.69
N THR A 235 21.42 -5.09 29.99
CA THR A 235 20.86 -4.44 28.81
C THR A 235 20.69 -5.41 27.64
N PRO A 236 19.54 -5.38 26.91
CA PRO A 236 19.34 -6.24 25.75
C PRO A 236 20.25 -5.85 24.57
N ILE A 237 21.42 -6.49 24.46
CA ILE A 237 22.36 -6.40 23.32
C ILE A 237 21.63 -6.59 21.98
N ALA A 238 20.65 -7.50 21.94
CA ALA A 238 19.81 -7.76 20.78
C ALA A 238 19.11 -6.51 20.24
N ARG A 239 18.68 -5.59 21.12
CA ARG A 239 18.01 -4.36 20.71
C ARG A 239 18.98 -3.43 19.97
N SER A 240 20.17 -3.23 20.51
CA SER A 240 21.19 -2.36 19.91
C SER A 240 21.65 -2.90 18.54
N VAL A 241 21.85 -4.21 18.44
CA VAL A 241 22.17 -4.88 17.15
C VAL A 241 21.02 -4.73 16.14
N GLN A 242 19.77 -4.92 16.57
CA GLN A 242 18.60 -4.72 15.69
C GLN A 242 18.45 -3.27 15.22
N GLN A 243 18.72 -2.30 16.09
CA GLN A 243 18.71 -0.88 15.75
C GLN A 243 19.78 -0.55 14.72
N ALA A 244 21.01 -1.08 14.89
CA ALA A 244 22.09 -0.92 13.93
C ALA A 244 21.72 -1.52 12.56
N ASP A 245 21.23 -2.76 12.54
CA ASP A 245 20.83 -3.46 11.31
C ASP A 245 19.69 -2.74 10.60
N ALA A 246 18.72 -2.18 11.34
CA ALA A 246 17.65 -1.37 10.78
C ALA A 246 18.16 -0.07 10.14
N ALA A 247 19.07 0.63 10.82
CA ALA A 247 19.67 1.86 10.30
C ALA A 247 20.50 1.60 9.03
N VAL A 248 21.27 0.50 8.97
CA VAL A 248 21.99 0.08 7.75
C VAL A 248 21.04 -0.17 6.58
N ARG A 249 19.95 -0.91 6.81
CA ARG A 249 18.96 -1.16 5.76
C ARG A 249 18.31 0.12 5.25
N GLU A 250 17.96 1.02 6.16
CA GLU A 250 17.38 2.31 5.78
C GLU A 250 18.38 3.15 4.97
N GLY A 251 19.64 3.24 5.41
CA GLY A 251 20.69 3.99 4.71
C GLY A 251 20.93 3.46 3.30
N ARG A 252 21.03 2.13 3.14
CA ARG A 252 21.12 1.49 1.81
C ARG A 252 19.92 1.83 0.92
N ALA A 253 18.71 1.80 1.46
CA ALA A 253 17.51 2.14 0.70
C ALA A 253 17.52 3.59 0.19
N ARG A 254 18.14 4.54 0.93
CA ARG A 254 18.37 5.92 0.49
C ARG A 254 19.38 5.99 -0.65
N LEU A 255 20.48 5.25 -0.57
CA LEU A 255 21.47 5.18 -1.65
C LEU A 255 20.87 4.55 -2.93
N ASP A 256 20.11 3.47 -2.79
CA ASP A 256 19.43 2.83 -3.92
C ASP A 256 18.39 3.75 -4.58
N ALA A 257 17.78 4.67 -3.82
CA ALA A 257 16.84 5.63 -4.36
C ALA A 257 17.50 6.61 -5.35
N ILE A 258 18.80 6.90 -5.19
CA ILE A 258 19.56 7.75 -6.13
C ILE A 258 19.74 7.02 -7.47
N ALA A 259 20.08 5.72 -7.44
CA ALA A 259 20.18 4.91 -8.65
C ALA A 259 18.83 4.79 -9.37
N ARG A 260 17.73 4.57 -8.62
CA ARG A 260 16.38 4.58 -9.19
C ARG A 260 16.00 5.93 -9.79
N ALA A 261 16.36 7.03 -9.14
CA ALA A 261 16.10 8.38 -9.67
C ALA A 261 16.84 8.62 -10.98
N ARG A 262 18.11 8.17 -11.10
CA ARG A 262 18.86 8.22 -12.36
C ARG A 262 18.11 7.49 -13.49
N ASP A 263 17.70 6.26 -13.26
CA ASP A 263 17.05 5.44 -14.28
C ASP A 263 15.66 5.99 -14.64
N SER A 264 14.92 6.51 -13.65
CA SER A 264 13.64 7.20 -13.85
C SER A 264 13.79 8.47 -14.68
N LEU A 265 14.81 9.30 -14.40
CA LEU A 265 15.08 10.52 -15.15
C LEU A 265 15.54 10.23 -16.58
N ALA A 266 16.31 9.16 -16.80
CA ALA A 266 16.67 8.71 -18.14
C ALA A 266 15.44 8.26 -18.94
N THR A 267 14.51 7.55 -18.29
CA THR A 267 13.23 7.15 -18.90
C THR A 267 12.37 8.38 -19.22
N ALA A 268 12.26 9.33 -18.28
CA ALA A 268 11.53 10.58 -18.48
C ALA A 268 12.11 11.39 -19.65
N GLU A 269 13.44 11.38 -19.83
CA GLU A 269 14.08 12.04 -20.97
C GLU A 269 13.64 11.44 -22.32
N ALA A 270 13.56 10.12 -22.42
CA ALA A 270 13.08 9.43 -23.61
C ALA A 270 11.60 9.76 -23.88
N THR A 271 10.76 9.78 -22.83
CA THR A 271 9.36 10.18 -22.93
C THR A 271 9.20 11.64 -23.35
N ARG A 272 10.03 12.55 -22.82
CA ARG A 272 10.06 13.98 -23.18
C ARG A 272 10.33 14.16 -24.67
N MET A 273 11.26 13.40 -25.23
CA MET A 273 11.55 13.42 -26.68
C MET A 273 10.35 12.96 -27.51
N SER A 274 9.67 11.88 -27.10
CA SER A 274 8.44 11.41 -27.75
C SER A 274 7.31 12.46 -27.67
N ALA A 275 7.15 13.11 -26.52
CA ALA A 275 6.16 14.17 -26.32
C ALA A 275 6.43 15.39 -27.22
N LEU A 276 7.71 15.77 -27.40
CA LEU A 276 8.11 16.84 -28.33
C LEU A 276 7.74 16.51 -29.77
N ASP A 277 7.99 15.27 -30.23
CA ASP A 277 7.63 14.85 -31.58
C ASP A 277 6.12 14.80 -31.77
N ALA A 278 5.38 14.31 -30.78
CA ALA A 278 3.91 14.34 -30.79
C ALA A 278 3.36 15.77 -30.83
N ALA A 279 3.95 16.71 -30.09
CA ALA A 279 3.58 18.12 -30.12
C ALA A 279 3.85 18.77 -31.49
N ARG A 280 4.96 18.44 -32.14
CA ARG A 280 5.27 18.89 -33.52
C ARG A 280 4.26 18.35 -34.54
N THR A 281 3.87 17.08 -34.43
CA THR A 281 2.81 16.51 -35.29
C THR A 281 1.48 17.25 -35.09
N ARG A 282 1.09 17.56 -33.84
CA ARG A 282 -0.12 18.35 -33.57
C ARG A 282 -0.07 19.75 -34.18
N LEU A 283 1.09 20.43 -34.15
CA LEU A 283 1.26 21.72 -34.83
C LEU A 283 1.05 21.63 -36.35
N ALA A 284 1.53 20.56 -36.98
CA ALA A 284 1.30 20.30 -38.39
C ALA A 284 -0.20 20.06 -38.68
N GLU A 285 -0.87 19.24 -37.86
CA GLU A 285 -2.32 19.01 -37.97
C GLU A 285 -3.13 20.30 -37.79
N ALA A 286 -2.77 21.13 -36.81
CA ALA A 286 -3.38 22.42 -36.56
C ALA A 286 -3.24 23.34 -37.78
N THR A 287 -2.07 23.35 -38.43
CA THR A 287 -1.82 24.10 -39.66
C THR A 287 -2.72 23.63 -40.81
N HIS A 288 -2.85 22.31 -40.99
CA HIS A 288 -3.74 21.73 -42.01
C HIS A 288 -5.23 22.00 -41.76
N LEU A 289 -5.66 22.02 -40.50
CA LEU A 289 -7.04 22.40 -40.19
C LEU A 289 -7.26 23.89 -40.43
N ARG A 290 -6.36 24.75 -39.95
CA ARG A 290 -6.44 26.21 -40.11
C ARG A 290 -6.65 26.63 -41.56
N ALA A 291 -5.98 25.97 -42.51
CA ALA A 291 -6.11 26.25 -43.94
C ALA A 291 -7.51 25.95 -44.53
N ARG A 292 -8.36 25.23 -43.80
CA ARG A 292 -9.72 24.82 -44.22
C ARG A 292 -10.84 25.49 -43.43
N VAL A 293 -10.52 26.16 -42.33
CA VAL A 293 -11.50 26.80 -41.46
C VAL A 293 -11.77 28.21 -41.98
N GLU A 294 -13.05 28.53 -42.15
CA GLU A 294 -13.48 29.84 -42.67
C GLU A 294 -13.83 30.85 -41.57
N ASP A 295 -14.22 30.37 -40.39
CA ASP A 295 -14.52 31.20 -39.23
C ASP A 295 -13.24 31.90 -38.73
N ALA A 296 -13.20 33.23 -38.89
CA ALA A 296 -12.06 34.07 -38.52
C ALA A 296 -11.72 33.98 -37.01
N ASP A 297 -12.72 33.86 -36.13
CA ASP A 297 -12.51 33.73 -34.69
C ASP A 297 -11.95 32.35 -34.34
N ALA A 298 -12.37 31.30 -35.06
CA ALA A 298 -11.77 29.98 -34.94
C ALA A 298 -10.32 29.97 -35.43
N VAL A 299 -10.02 30.62 -36.57
CA VAL A 299 -8.65 30.77 -37.08
C VAL A 299 -7.75 31.49 -36.06
N ALA A 300 -8.21 32.61 -35.50
CA ALA A 300 -7.46 33.37 -34.50
C ALA A 300 -7.14 32.53 -33.25
N ARG A 301 -8.11 31.74 -32.75
CA ARG A 301 -7.90 30.83 -31.62
C ARG A 301 -6.90 29.72 -31.93
N ILE A 302 -6.95 29.13 -33.13
CA ILE A 302 -5.96 28.12 -33.55
C ILE A 302 -4.56 28.73 -33.57
N VAL A 303 -4.39 29.92 -34.17
CA VAL A 303 -3.09 30.61 -34.22
C VAL A 303 -2.54 30.89 -32.82
N ALA A 304 -3.39 31.34 -31.89
CA ALA A 304 -2.98 31.55 -30.50
C ALA A 304 -2.51 30.26 -29.83
N GLY A 305 -3.24 29.15 -29.99
CA GLY A 305 -2.86 27.84 -29.45
C GLY A 305 -1.56 27.29 -30.07
N GLN A 306 -1.38 27.47 -31.38
CA GLN A 306 -0.12 27.11 -32.06
C GLN A 306 1.06 27.89 -31.48
N SER A 307 0.91 29.21 -31.34
CA SER A 307 1.99 30.05 -30.80
C SER A 307 2.38 29.67 -29.37
N GLN A 308 1.41 29.34 -28.51
CA GLN A 308 1.68 28.88 -27.14
C GLN A 308 2.47 27.57 -27.13
N LEU A 309 2.08 26.59 -27.96
CA LEU A 309 2.77 25.30 -28.04
C LEU A 309 4.16 25.44 -28.68
N GLU A 310 4.32 26.29 -29.69
CA GLU A 310 5.62 26.61 -30.31
C GLU A 310 6.59 27.27 -29.32
N GLN A 311 6.12 28.25 -28.54
CA GLN A 311 6.91 28.89 -27.49
C GLN A 311 7.34 27.89 -26.42
N LEU A 312 6.44 26.98 -26.04
CA LEU A 312 6.73 25.91 -25.09
C LEU A 312 7.81 24.96 -25.61
N ILE A 313 7.66 24.47 -26.86
CA ILE A 313 8.68 23.64 -27.52
C ILE A 313 10.02 24.37 -27.54
N GLY A 314 10.03 25.64 -27.95
CA GLY A 314 11.25 26.45 -28.01
C GLY A 314 11.95 26.57 -26.65
N ARG A 315 11.18 26.77 -25.57
CA ARG A 315 11.70 26.78 -24.19
C ARG A 315 12.33 25.44 -23.82
N ILE A 316 11.64 24.32 -24.09
CA ILE A 316 12.06 22.96 -23.72
C ILE A 316 13.30 22.50 -24.51
N THR A 317 13.45 22.95 -25.75
CA THR A 317 14.61 22.62 -26.60
C THR A 317 15.80 23.55 -26.41
N SER A 318 15.69 24.58 -25.57
CA SER A 318 16.77 25.53 -25.34
C SER A 318 17.89 24.91 -24.51
N GLU A 319 19.13 24.95 -25.02
CA GLU A 319 20.32 24.37 -24.36
C GLU A 319 20.75 25.10 -23.08
N SER A 320 20.20 26.30 -22.82
CA SER A 320 20.62 27.17 -21.72
C SER A 320 19.93 26.87 -20.37
N THR A 321 18.96 25.96 -20.33
CA THR A 321 18.18 25.65 -19.13
C THR A 321 18.39 24.20 -18.71
N PRO A 322 18.81 23.92 -17.46
CA PRO A 322 18.82 22.55 -16.94
C PRO A 322 17.44 21.92 -17.10
N GLY A 323 17.38 20.65 -17.51
CA GLY A 323 16.12 19.99 -17.85
C GLY A 323 15.29 19.63 -16.63
N ASP A 324 13.97 19.66 -16.77
CA ASP A 324 13.04 19.00 -15.83
C ASP A 324 12.08 18.15 -16.67
N PRO A 325 12.48 16.92 -17.03
CA PRO A 325 11.77 16.16 -18.05
C PRO A 325 10.34 15.81 -17.64
N ILE A 326 10.08 15.67 -16.34
CA ILE A 326 8.73 15.39 -15.83
C ILE A 326 7.85 16.63 -16.00
N ALA A 327 8.32 17.79 -15.53
CA ALA A 327 7.56 19.04 -15.67
C ALA A 327 7.36 19.45 -17.15
N ASP A 328 8.33 19.15 -18.01
CA ASP A 328 8.24 19.42 -19.44
C ASP A 328 7.22 18.53 -20.14
N ILE A 329 7.14 17.23 -19.79
CA ILE A 329 6.10 16.33 -20.29
C ILE A 329 4.71 16.85 -19.89
N ASP A 330 4.51 17.16 -18.61
CA ASP A 330 3.22 17.66 -18.10
C ASP A 330 2.79 18.95 -18.81
N ALA A 331 3.74 19.86 -19.03
CA ALA A 331 3.47 21.10 -19.76
C ALA A 331 3.10 20.86 -21.24
N LEU A 332 3.82 19.95 -21.92
CA LEU A 332 3.55 19.58 -23.32
C LEU A 332 2.18 18.92 -23.48
N ASP A 333 1.82 18.03 -22.57
CA ASP A 333 0.52 17.34 -22.59
C ASP A 333 -0.62 18.34 -22.34
N ALA A 334 -0.48 19.23 -21.35
CA ALA A 334 -1.49 20.24 -21.07
C ALA A 334 -1.69 21.22 -22.24
N ALA A 335 -0.60 21.72 -22.85
CA ALA A 335 -0.68 22.62 -24.00
C ALA A 335 -1.22 21.91 -25.24
N SER A 336 -0.84 20.65 -25.46
CA SER A 336 -1.36 19.82 -26.55
C SER A 336 -2.85 19.57 -26.41
N ALA A 337 -3.33 19.24 -25.20
CA ALA A 337 -4.75 19.04 -24.94
C ALA A 337 -5.57 20.32 -25.15
N ALA A 338 -5.04 21.48 -24.77
CA ALA A 338 -5.68 22.77 -25.01
C ALA A 338 -5.80 23.09 -26.52
N LEU A 339 -4.75 22.79 -27.29
CA LEU A 339 -4.79 22.92 -28.75
C LEU A 339 -5.80 21.93 -29.36
N ASP A 340 -5.78 20.67 -28.96
CA ASP A 340 -6.70 19.63 -29.45
C ASP A 340 -8.17 20.01 -29.21
N ALA A 341 -8.49 20.56 -28.04
CA ALA A 341 -9.83 21.09 -27.73
C ALA A 341 -10.23 22.24 -28.67
N THR A 342 -9.29 23.15 -28.96
CA THR A 342 -9.52 24.26 -29.91
C THR A 342 -9.77 23.73 -31.32
N LEU A 343 -8.98 22.75 -31.77
CA LEU A 343 -9.14 22.11 -33.08
C LEU A 343 -10.47 21.35 -33.18
N ALA A 344 -10.92 20.69 -32.11
CA ALA A 344 -12.19 19.99 -32.08
C ALA A 344 -13.37 20.94 -32.32
N VAL A 345 -13.40 22.09 -31.62
CA VAL A 345 -14.44 23.11 -31.80
C VAL A 345 -14.43 23.64 -33.24
N ALA A 346 -13.25 23.94 -33.79
CA ALA A 346 -13.12 24.43 -35.16
C ALA A 346 -13.54 23.39 -36.21
N ARG A 347 -13.19 22.12 -36.03
CA ARG A 347 -13.63 21.00 -36.90
C ARG A 347 -15.15 20.89 -36.90
N SER A 348 -15.79 20.91 -35.74
CA SER A 348 -17.25 20.85 -35.64
C SER A 348 -17.93 22.05 -36.29
N ALA A 349 -17.37 23.26 -36.13
CA ALA A 349 -17.90 24.45 -36.80
C ALA A 349 -17.80 24.34 -38.33
N GLN A 350 -16.64 23.96 -38.87
CA GLN A 350 -16.45 23.80 -40.32
C GLN A 350 -17.35 22.68 -40.89
N GLN A 351 -17.46 21.55 -40.19
CA GLN A 351 -18.33 20.44 -40.63
C GLN A 351 -19.80 20.86 -40.73
N ARG A 352 -20.28 21.76 -39.85
CA ARG A 352 -21.64 22.32 -39.97
C ARG A 352 -21.81 23.14 -41.24
N LEU A 353 -20.83 23.98 -41.59
CA LEU A 353 -20.85 24.78 -42.82
C LEU A 353 -20.84 23.89 -44.06
N ASP A 354 -19.95 22.89 -44.10
CA ASP A 354 -19.85 21.96 -45.22
C ASP A 354 -21.14 21.14 -45.40
N SER A 355 -21.73 20.68 -44.30
CA SER A 355 -22.99 19.94 -44.32
C SER A 355 -24.15 20.82 -44.79
N ALA A 356 -24.20 22.09 -44.36
CA ALA A 356 -25.21 23.05 -44.78
C ALA A 356 -25.12 23.33 -46.28
N ARG A 357 -23.90 23.52 -46.83
CA ARG A 357 -23.68 23.68 -48.27
C ARG A 357 -24.15 22.48 -49.07
N HIS A 358 -23.79 21.27 -48.63
CA HIS A 358 -24.22 20.06 -49.30
C HIS A 358 -25.76 19.93 -49.30
N ALA A 359 -26.40 20.22 -48.17
CA ALA A 359 -27.86 20.16 -48.06
C ALA A 359 -28.58 21.29 -48.84
N LEU A 360 -27.98 22.47 -48.95
CA LEU A 360 -28.54 23.63 -49.64
C LEU A 360 -28.85 23.32 -51.10
N VAL A 361 -27.95 22.61 -51.80
CA VAL A 361 -28.16 22.22 -53.20
C VAL A 361 -29.49 21.50 -53.41
N GLY A 362 -29.79 20.51 -52.55
CA GLY A 362 -31.06 19.77 -52.60
C GLY A 362 -32.26 20.61 -52.17
N ALA A 363 -32.12 21.40 -51.09
CA ALA A 363 -33.19 22.25 -50.59
C ALA A 363 -33.64 23.30 -51.61
N THR A 364 -32.70 23.95 -52.30
CA THR A 364 -32.97 24.91 -53.38
C THR A 364 -33.68 24.23 -54.56
N ALA A 365 -33.26 23.03 -54.96
CA ALA A 365 -33.93 22.29 -56.03
C ALA A 365 -35.38 21.93 -55.67
N ILE A 366 -35.61 21.48 -54.43
CA ILE A 366 -36.95 21.20 -53.90
C ILE A 366 -37.80 22.48 -53.90
N ALA A 367 -37.29 23.58 -53.35
CA ALA A 367 -38.00 24.86 -53.33
C ALA A 367 -38.42 25.33 -54.72
N ARG A 368 -37.51 25.28 -55.70
CA ARG A 368 -37.82 25.61 -57.11
C ARG A 368 -38.93 24.74 -57.70
N SER A 369 -38.89 23.43 -57.44
CA SER A 369 -39.92 22.49 -57.88
C SER A 369 -41.30 22.79 -57.30
N HIS A 370 -41.37 23.03 -55.98
CA HIS A 370 -42.64 23.41 -55.32
C HIS A 370 -43.17 24.76 -55.81
N ILE A 371 -42.29 25.74 -56.03
CA ILE A 371 -42.67 27.04 -56.60
C ILE A 371 -43.26 26.86 -58.01
N GLY A 372 -42.64 26.03 -58.86
CA GLY A 372 -43.19 25.70 -60.18
C GLY A 372 -44.57 25.04 -60.09
N THR A 373 -44.72 24.05 -59.21
CA THR A 373 -46.00 23.34 -59.00
C THR A 373 -47.11 24.30 -58.55
N ALA A 374 -46.81 25.19 -57.59
CA ALA A 374 -47.75 26.20 -57.12
C ALA A 374 -48.10 27.22 -58.21
N ASP A 375 -47.13 27.63 -59.03
CA ASP A 375 -47.36 28.53 -60.16
C ASP A 375 -48.31 27.91 -61.20
N ASP A 376 -48.10 26.63 -61.55
CA ASP A 376 -48.98 25.88 -62.44
C ASP A 376 -50.42 25.77 -61.89
N ALA A 377 -50.55 25.44 -60.61
CA ALA A 377 -51.85 25.34 -59.93
C ALA A 377 -52.60 26.68 -59.98
N ILE A 378 -51.93 27.80 -59.62
CA ILE A 378 -52.51 29.14 -59.65
C ILE A 378 -52.83 29.57 -61.09
N GLY A 379 -51.96 29.26 -62.06
CA GLY A 379 -52.12 29.60 -63.48
C GLY A 379 -53.28 28.88 -64.15
N SER A 380 -53.53 27.62 -63.78
CA SER A 380 -54.68 26.82 -64.28
C SER A 380 -56.04 27.33 -63.77
N GLY A 381 -56.04 28.08 -62.66
CA GLY A 381 -57.22 28.61 -61.97
C GLY A 381 -57.51 30.08 -62.22
N ARG A 382 -57.37 30.59 -63.46
CA ARG A 382 -57.57 32.02 -63.77
C ARG A 382 -58.94 32.52 -63.27
N GLY A 383 -58.92 33.45 -62.32
CA GLY A 383 -60.11 34.04 -61.69
C GLY A 383 -60.72 33.28 -60.51
N ARG A 384 -60.30 32.04 -60.25
CA ARG A 384 -60.85 31.19 -59.16
C ARG A 384 -59.95 31.08 -57.93
N VAL A 385 -58.65 31.27 -58.09
CA VAL A 385 -57.68 31.25 -56.98
C VAL A 385 -57.62 32.62 -56.30
N GLY A 386 -57.67 32.64 -54.98
CA GLY A 386 -57.70 33.83 -54.12
C GLY A 386 -56.36 34.55 -53.96
N PRO A 387 -56.36 35.72 -53.29
CA PRO A 387 -55.16 36.53 -53.07
C PRO A 387 -54.15 35.87 -52.13
N ASP A 388 -54.58 35.01 -51.20
CA ASP A 388 -53.70 34.40 -50.20
C ASP A 388 -52.70 33.42 -50.83
N ALA A 389 -53.15 32.55 -51.75
CA ALA A 389 -52.28 31.65 -52.50
C ALA A 389 -51.22 32.41 -53.31
N ARG A 390 -51.63 33.50 -53.98
CA ARG A 390 -50.71 34.36 -54.75
C ARG A 390 -49.70 35.07 -53.86
N THR A 391 -50.13 35.54 -52.69
CA THR A 391 -49.27 36.18 -51.70
C THR A 391 -48.23 35.21 -51.16
N ARG A 392 -48.63 33.97 -50.83
CA ARG A 392 -47.72 32.91 -50.39
C ARG A 392 -46.72 32.52 -51.47
N LEU A 393 -47.15 32.42 -52.74
CA LEU A 393 -46.23 32.17 -53.85
C LEU A 393 -45.21 33.30 -54.04
N ALA A 394 -45.65 34.56 -53.95
CA ALA A 394 -44.76 35.72 -54.03
C ALA A 394 -43.75 35.74 -52.86
N ALA A 395 -44.19 35.40 -51.65
CA ALA A 395 -43.32 35.26 -50.49
C ALA A 395 -42.31 34.12 -50.66
N ALA A 396 -42.75 32.96 -51.17
CA ALA A 396 -41.87 31.81 -51.46
C ALA A 396 -40.75 32.17 -52.45
N ARG A 397 -41.08 32.88 -53.54
CA ARG A 397 -40.11 33.35 -54.53
C ARG A 397 -39.09 34.32 -53.93
N ARG A 398 -39.58 35.30 -53.17
CA ARG A 398 -38.72 36.27 -52.47
C ARG A 398 -37.76 35.57 -51.50
N GLU A 399 -38.27 34.63 -50.71
CA GLU A 399 -37.46 33.91 -49.72
C GLU A 399 -36.38 33.07 -50.40
N LEU A 400 -36.70 32.43 -51.54
CA LEU A 400 -35.72 31.68 -52.32
C LEU A 400 -34.64 32.61 -52.90
N GLU A 401 -35.02 33.77 -53.44
CA GLU A 401 -34.08 34.76 -53.96
C GLU A 401 -33.13 35.27 -52.87
N LEU A 402 -33.65 35.55 -51.67
CA LEU A 402 -32.83 35.93 -50.52
C LEU A 402 -31.88 34.80 -50.11
N ALA A 403 -32.36 33.56 -50.08
CA ALA A 403 -31.53 32.39 -49.77
C ALA A 403 -30.40 32.16 -50.78
N GLU A 404 -30.62 32.47 -52.07
CA GLU A 404 -29.61 32.36 -53.13
C GLU A 404 -28.54 33.47 -53.07
N GLN A 405 -28.88 34.62 -52.47
CA GLN A 405 -27.96 35.75 -52.27
C GLN A 405 -27.24 35.69 -50.91
N GLU A 406 -27.67 34.81 -50.01
CA GLU A 406 -27.10 34.66 -48.68
C GLU A 406 -25.73 33.97 -48.73
N SER A 407 -24.77 34.53 -48.01
CA SER A 407 -23.39 34.08 -47.94
C SER A 407 -23.16 33.01 -46.86
N ASP A 408 -23.92 33.06 -45.76
CA ASP A 408 -23.89 32.01 -44.73
C ASP A 408 -24.69 30.79 -45.22
N PRO A 409 -24.04 29.62 -45.45
CA PRO A 409 -24.73 28.44 -45.96
C PRO A 409 -25.81 27.90 -45.01
N VAL A 410 -25.70 28.16 -43.71
CA VAL A 410 -26.73 27.74 -42.73
C VAL A 410 -27.98 28.60 -42.90
N ALA A 411 -27.82 29.92 -42.92
CA ALA A 411 -28.92 30.85 -43.15
C ALA A 411 -29.57 30.66 -44.54
N ALA A 412 -28.76 30.43 -45.58
CA ALA A 412 -29.21 30.12 -46.93
C ALA A 412 -30.04 28.83 -46.97
N LEU A 413 -29.58 27.76 -46.31
CA LEU A 413 -30.31 26.48 -46.24
C LEU A 413 -31.67 26.65 -45.56
N ASP A 414 -31.72 27.38 -44.45
CA ASP A 414 -32.98 27.63 -43.74
C ASP A 414 -33.93 28.49 -44.56
N GLY A 415 -33.42 29.49 -45.29
CA GLY A 415 -34.20 30.28 -46.26
C GLY A 415 -34.79 29.42 -47.37
N ALA A 416 -33.98 28.57 -48.01
CA ALA A 416 -34.45 27.66 -49.06
C ALA A 416 -35.56 26.70 -48.55
N ARG A 417 -35.43 26.20 -47.32
CA ARG A 417 -36.46 25.37 -46.68
C ARG A 417 -37.75 26.15 -46.43
N ARG A 418 -37.66 27.38 -45.90
CA ARG A 418 -38.82 28.27 -45.72
C ARG A 418 -39.52 28.56 -47.05
N ALA A 419 -38.77 28.80 -48.11
CA ALA A 419 -39.30 28.99 -49.46
C ALA A 419 -40.10 27.77 -49.94
N ALA A 420 -39.58 26.55 -49.74
CA ALA A 420 -40.28 25.31 -50.08
C ALA A 420 -41.58 25.12 -49.29
N THR A 421 -41.59 25.47 -48.00
CA THR A 421 -42.81 25.43 -47.16
C THR A 421 -43.85 26.43 -47.67
N LEU A 422 -43.46 27.69 -47.91
CA LEU A 422 -44.37 28.72 -48.44
C LEU A 422 -44.95 28.35 -49.81
N ALA A 423 -44.15 27.71 -50.67
CA ALA A 423 -44.61 27.24 -51.97
C ALA A 423 -45.62 26.10 -51.84
N THR A 424 -45.41 25.19 -50.89
CA THR A 424 -46.36 24.11 -50.59
C THR A 424 -47.68 24.65 -50.03
N ASP A 425 -47.61 25.65 -49.14
CA ASP A 425 -48.79 26.36 -48.64
C ASP A 425 -49.56 27.04 -49.79
N ALA A 426 -48.85 27.67 -50.73
CA ALA A 426 -49.44 28.30 -51.89
C ALA A 426 -50.17 27.31 -52.80
N ASP A 427 -49.56 26.15 -53.09
CA ASP A 427 -50.19 25.06 -53.86
C ASP A 427 -51.43 24.52 -53.14
N ALA A 428 -51.35 24.30 -51.83
CA ALA A 428 -52.48 23.80 -51.03
C ALA A 428 -53.68 24.78 -51.05
N LEU A 429 -53.41 26.08 -50.84
CA LEU A 429 -54.45 27.13 -50.92
C LEU A 429 -55.04 27.20 -52.33
N ALA A 430 -54.21 27.17 -53.38
CA ALA A 430 -54.69 27.19 -54.76
C ALA A 430 -55.61 26.00 -55.05
N ARG A 431 -55.24 24.78 -54.61
CA ARG A 431 -56.06 23.57 -54.76
C ARG A 431 -57.33 23.60 -53.91
N TYR A 432 -57.31 24.26 -52.76
CA TYR A 432 -58.50 24.45 -51.94
C TYR A 432 -59.49 25.37 -52.66
N ASP A 433 -59.04 26.55 -53.12
CA ASP A 433 -59.86 27.50 -53.87
C ASP A 433 -60.44 26.89 -55.14
N LEU A 434 -59.64 26.11 -55.88
CA LEU A 434 -60.09 25.40 -57.08
C LEU A 434 -61.20 24.38 -56.79
N ARG A 435 -61.19 23.73 -55.62
CA ARG A 435 -62.23 22.78 -55.20
C ARG A 435 -63.48 23.49 -54.69
N GLY A 436 -63.32 24.56 -53.92
CA GLY A 436 -64.42 25.37 -53.40
C GLY A 436 -65.18 26.16 -54.48
N ALA A 437 -64.55 26.41 -55.64
CA ALA A 437 -65.20 27.04 -56.79
C ALA A 437 -66.08 26.08 -57.63
N HIS A 438 -66.21 24.80 -57.23
CA HIS A 438 -67.04 23.78 -57.88
C HIS A 438 -68.33 23.44 -57.11
N GLU A 439 -68.57 24.08 -55.96
CA GLU A 439 -69.86 24.18 -55.28
C GLU A 439 -70.51 25.53 -55.60
#